data_AF-A0A397GZC6-F1
#
_entry.id   AF-A0A397GZC6-F1
#
_cell.length_a   1.000
_cell.length_b   1.000
_cell.length_c   1.000
_cell.angle_alpha   90.00
_cell.angle_beta   90.00
_cell.angle_gamma   90.00
#
_symmetry.space_group_name_H-M   'P 1'
#
loop_
_entity.id
_entity.type
_entity.pdbx_description
1 polymer ?
#
loop_
_entity_poly.entity_id
_entity_poly.type
_entity_poly.pdbx_seq_one_letter_code
_entity_poly.pdbx_strand_id
1 'polypeptide(L)'
;MSNFHEHYSELLKKLPPSIKKNIWNRLISRVHNSLSEEQASSIHPDIEILLINEIDKYTKKKNLQRRTKSILDQTEINPRSNLDHPRLNLEQTETNLGPSLQITNSEDEINARVKEATEAMHQRFIESTQETLNSIKQQKEAECNQIRLDMSHKRWSTIS
;
A
#
# COMPACT_ATOMS: atom_id res chain seq x y z
N MET A 1 34.40 -11.75 10.41
CA MET A 1 33.13 -11.33 11.02
C MET A 1 32.49 -10.36 10.05
N SER A 2 31.30 -10.67 9.52
CA SER A 2 30.62 -9.87 8.49
C SER A 2 30.24 -8.49 9.04
N ASN A 3 31.10 -7.49 8.85
CA ASN A 3 31.04 -6.25 9.61
C ASN A 3 30.47 -5.12 8.77
N PHE A 4 29.17 -4.87 8.93
CA PHE A 4 28.59 -3.61 8.46
C PHE A 4 29.29 -2.44 9.15
N HIS A 5 29.38 -1.31 8.44
CA HIS A 5 29.90 -0.08 9.01
C HIS A 5 29.13 0.35 10.28
N GLU A 6 29.82 0.96 11.25
CA GLU A 6 29.23 1.42 12.52
C GLU A 6 28.08 2.42 12.31
N HIS A 7 28.12 3.18 11.20
CA HIS A 7 27.04 4.07 10.74
C HIS A 7 25.67 3.38 10.72
N TYR A 8 25.61 2.09 10.42
CA TYR A 8 24.37 1.33 10.35
C TYR A 8 23.97 0.67 11.67
N SER A 9 24.73 0.87 12.75
CA SER A 9 24.49 0.22 14.05
C SER A 9 23.05 0.40 14.54
N GLU A 10 22.48 1.60 14.41
CA GLU A 10 21.10 1.90 14.78
C GLU A 10 20.06 1.17 13.91
N LEU A 11 20.33 1.02 12.61
CA LEU A 11 19.47 0.24 11.71
C LEU A 11 19.57 -1.26 12.03
N LEU A 12 20.77 -1.73 12.31
CA LEU A 12 21.01 -3.14 12.65
C LEU A 12 20.39 -3.51 13.99
N LYS A 13 20.32 -2.63 15.00
CA LYS A 13 19.63 -2.91 16.27
C LYS A 13 18.14 -3.28 16.07
N LYS A 14 17.52 -2.78 15.00
CA LYS A 14 16.10 -3.05 14.67
C LYS A 14 15.86 -4.40 13.97
N LEU A 15 16.92 -5.06 13.50
CA LEU A 15 16.84 -6.29 12.72
C LEU A 15 17.27 -7.54 13.51
N PRO A 16 16.57 -8.68 13.35
CA PRO A 16 17.04 -9.97 13.85
C PRO A 16 18.35 -10.43 13.18
N PRO A 17 19.16 -11.27 13.86
CA PRO A 17 20.43 -11.77 13.32
C PRO A 17 20.29 -12.51 11.98
N SER A 18 19.20 -13.24 11.76
CA SER A 18 18.93 -13.97 10.52
C SER A 18 18.80 -13.04 9.31
N ILE A 19 18.16 -11.89 9.50
CA ILE A 19 17.96 -10.90 8.44
C ILE A 19 19.28 -10.21 8.11
N LYS A 20 20.06 -9.82 9.12
CA LYS A 20 21.40 -9.24 8.91
C LYS A 20 22.28 -10.14 8.06
N LYS A 21 22.30 -11.44 8.36
CA LYS A 21 23.05 -12.44 7.60
C LYS A 21 22.55 -12.56 6.16
N ASN A 22 21.22 -12.52 5.96
CA ASN A 22 20.65 -12.56 4.62
C ASN A 22 21.02 -11.32 3.79
N ILE A 23 20.95 -10.12 4.37
CA ILE A 23 21.36 -8.88 3.72
C ILE A 23 22.84 -8.95 3.32
N TRP A 24 23.71 -9.37 4.25
CA TRP A 24 25.13 -9.53 3.95
C TRP A 24 25.37 -10.49 2.79
N ASN A 25 24.73 -11.67 2.81
CA ASN A 25 24.81 -12.63 1.71
C ASN A 25 24.32 -12.03 0.38
N ARG A 26 23.26 -11.20 0.42
CA ARG A 26 22.73 -10.54 -0.77
C ARG A 26 23.66 -9.46 -1.32
N LEU A 27 24.41 -8.77 -0.46
CA LEU A 27 25.40 -7.77 -0.88
C LEU A 27 26.57 -8.44 -1.62
N ILE A 28 27.08 -9.55 -1.10
CA ILE A 28 28.24 -10.26 -1.66
C ILE A 28 27.88 -11.21 -2.82
N SER A 29 26.66 -11.75 -2.85
CA SER A 29 26.22 -12.75 -3.85
C SER A 29 25.46 -12.14 -5.04
N ARG A 30 25.36 -10.80 -5.13
CA ARG A 30 24.56 -10.13 -6.16
C ARG A 30 25.20 -10.28 -7.54
N VAL A 31 24.62 -11.12 -8.41
CA VAL A 31 25.18 -11.50 -9.74
C VAL A 31 25.57 -10.32 -10.63
N HIS A 32 24.90 -9.17 -10.54
CA HIS A 32 25.16 -8.01 -11.40
C HIS A 32 25.67 -6.76 -10.68
N ASN A 33 25.74 -6.75 -9.33
CA ASN A 33 26.12 -5.58 -8.52
C ASN A 33 26.66 -6.06 -7.15
N SER A 34 27.53 -7.07 -7.14
CA SER A 34 28.15 -7.58 -5.92
C SER A 34 29.09 -6.50 -5.39
N LEU A 35 28.76 -5.96 -4.22
CA LEU A 35 29.66 -5.03 -3.55
C LEU A 35 30.82 -5.86 -2.98
N SER A 36 32.05 -5.38 -3.19
CA SER A 36 33.22 -5.93 -2.50
C SER A 36 33.00 -5.86 -0.99
N GLU A 37 33.64 -6.74 -0.22
CA GLU A 37 33.55 -6.72 1.25
C GLU A 37 33.94 -5.35 1.83
N GLU A 38 34.88 -4.66 1.20
CA GLU A 38 35.31 -3.31 1.55
C GLU A 38 34.21 -2.26 1.31
N GLN A 39 33.46 -2.39 0.21
CA GLN A 39 32.35 -1.51 -0.12
C GLN A 39 31.13 -1.80 0.74
N ALA A 40 30.86 -3.08 1.02
CA ALA A 40 29.82 -3.53 1.93
C ALA A 40 30.08 -3.11 3.38
N SER A 41 31.35 -2.96 3.74
CA SER A 41 31.81 -2.45 5.04
C SER A 41 31.93 -0.92 5.08
N SER A 42 31.69 -0.22 3.97
CA SER A 42 31.75 1.24 3.86
C SER A 42 30.34 1.87 3.88
N ILE A 43 30.29 3.20 4.01
CA ILE A 43 29.06 3.96 3.92
C ILE A 43 28.67 4.08 2.45
N HIS A 44 27.58 3.43 2.05
CA HIS A 44 27.10 3.37 0.68
C HIS A 44 25.57 3.49 0.68
N PRO A 45 24.99 4.42 -0.10
CA PRO A 45 23.56 4.70 -0.08
C PRO A 45 22.72 3.46 -0.43
N ASP A 46 23.18 2.62 -1.35
CA ASP A 46 22.46 1.37 -1.69
C ASP A 46 22.32 0.42 -0.49
N ILE A 47 23.31 0.38 0.41
CA ILE A 47 23.26 -0.47 1.61
C ILE A 47 22.24 0.11 2.59
N GLU A 48 22.21 1.43 2.76
CA GLU A 48 21.24 2.13 3.59
C GLU A 48 19.81 1.91 3.10
N ILE A 49 19.56 2.09 1.79
CA ILE A 49 18.26 1.85 1.16
C ILE A 49 17.83 0.39 1.37
N LEU A 50 18.75 -0.57 1.19
CA LEU A 50 18.46 -1.98 1.42
C LEU A 50 18.11 -2.27 2.89
N LEU A 51 18.83 -1.68 3.85
CA LEU A 51 18.57 -1.84 5.28
C LEU A 51 17.21 -1.25 5.67
N ILE A 52 16.89 -0.04 5.20
CA ILE A 52 15.59 0.61 5.45
C ILE A 52 14.45 -0.24 4.90
N ASN A 53 14.56 -0.70 3.66
CA ASN A 53 13.54 -1.53 3.01
C ASN A 53 13.32 -2.85 3.76
N GLU A 54 14.39 -3.50 4.23
CA GLU A 54 14.25 -4.77 4.95
C GLU A 54 13.72 -4.57 6.39
N ILE A 55 14.02 -3.42 7.03
CA ILE A 55 13.40 -3.02 8.31
C ILE A 55 11.90 -2.80 8.14
N ASP A 56 11.48 -2.07 7.12
CA ASP A 56 10.07 -1.81 6.82
C ASP A 56 9.33 -3.13 6.55
N LYS A 57 9.90 -3.98 5.69
CA LYS A 57 9.35 -5.30 5.40
C LYS A 57 9.26 -6.19 6.64
N TYR A 58 10.29 -6.21 7.49
CA TYR A 58 10.26 -6.96 8.74
C TYR A 58 9.19 -6.45 9.69
N THR A 59 9.07 -5.13 9.83
CA THR A 59 8.09 -4.49 10.71
C THR A 59 6.67 -4.77 10.25
N LYS A 60 6.38 -4.59 8.96
CA LYS A 60 5.11 -4.95 8.32
C LYS A 60 4.77 -6.42 8.56
N LYS A 61 5.72 -7.33 8.29
CA LYS A 61 5.53 -8.77 8.51
C LYS A 61 5.32 -9.13 9.99
N LYS A 62 5.98 -8.42 10.91
CA LYS A 62 5.83 -8.62 12.37
C LYS A 62 4.47 -8.14 12.87
N ASN A 63 3.98 -7.01 12.37
CA ASN A 63 2.66 -6.47 12.72
C ASN A 63 1.53 -7.35 12.15
N LEU A 64 1.69 -7.83 10.91
CA LEU A 64 0.80 -8.84 10.32
C LEU A 64 0.73 -10.11 11.17
N GLN A 65 1.88 -10.67 11.57
CA GLN A 65 1.90 -11.86 12.42
C GLN A 65 1.23 -11.64 13.78
N ARG A 66 1.33 -10.46 14.40
CA ARG A 66 0.58 -10.15 15.63
C ARG A 66 -0.92 -10.13 15.39
N ARG A 67 -1.37 -9.55 14.27
CA ARG A 67 -2.79 -9.52 13.89
C ARG A 67 -3.34 -10.92 13.61
N THR A 68 -2.58 -11.76 12.89
CA THR A 68 -3.00 -13.14 12.60
C THR A 68 -2.95 -14.03 13.85
N LYS A 69 -1.95 -13.85 14.74
CA LYS A 69 -1.92 -14.54 16.04
C LYS A 69 -3.04 -14.10 16.95
N SER A 70 -3.39 -12.82 16.99
CA SER A 70 -4.55 -12.35 17.75
C SER A 70 -5.87 -12.95 17.27
N ILE A 71 -5.99 -13.31 15.98
CA ILE A 71 -7.17 -13.99 15.43
C ILE A 71 -7.11 -15.50 15.75
N LEU A 72 -5.92 -16.11 15.72
CA LEU A 72 -5.73 -17.52 16.09
C LEU A 72 -5.87 -17.75 17.61
N ASP A 73 -5.43 -16.83 18.46
CA ASP A 73 -5.59 -16.88 19.93
C ASP A 73 -7.07 -16.74 20.36
N GLN A 74 -7.94 -16.19 19.51
CA GLN A 74 -9.40 -16.25 19.70
C GLN A 74 -10.02 -17.59 19.26
N THR A 75 -9.28 -18.42 18.52
CA THR A 75 -9.76 -19.70 17.97
C THR A 75 -9.09 -20.91 18.64
N GLU A 76 -7.98 -20.75 19.34
CA GLU A 76 -7.37 -21.79 20.19
C GLU A 76 -7.94 -21.79 21.62
N ILE A 77 -9.27 -21.74 21.75
CA ILE A 77 -9.93 -22.23 22.96
C ILE A 77 -10.11 -23.74 22.76
N ASN A 78 -9.09 -24.50 23.17
CA ASN A 78 -9.18 -25.84 23.76
C ASN A 78 -10.33 -26.76 23.26
N PRO A 79 -10.08 -27.78 22.42
CA PRO A 79 -11.06 -28.84 22.17
C PRO A 79 -11.01 -29.83 23.33
N ARG A 80 -11.38 -29.41 24.53
CA ARG A 80 -11.66 -30.33 25.63
C ARG A 80 -12.60 -29.73 26.65
N SER A 81 -13.54 -30.57 27.05
CA SER A 81 -14.59 -30.40 28.07
C SER A 81 -15.83 -29.60 27.66
N ASN A 82 -16.84 -30.36 27.23
CA ASN A 82 -18.25 -30.18 27.55
C ASN A 82 -18.46 -29.55 28.94
N LEU A 83 -19.37 -28.57 29.03
CA LEU A 83 -20.67 -28.66 29.73
C LEU A 83 -21.07 -27.27 30.28
N ASP A 84 -22.33 -26.91 30.00
CA ASP A 84 -23.18 -25.88 30.61
C ASP A 84 -23.07 -24.38 30.23
N HIS A 85 -23.94 -24.04 29.27
CA HIS A 85 -24.95 -22.98 29.31
C HIS A 85 -24.56 -21.48 29.21
N PRO A 86 -25.42 -20.65 28.58
CA PRO A 86 -24.98 -19.45 27.86
C PRO A 86 -25.47 -18.11 28.45
N ARG A 87 -24.88 -17.03 27.93
CA ARG A 87 -25.27 -15.61 27.95
C ARG A 87 -24.82 -14.79 29.15
N LEU A 88 -23.91 -13.86 28.89
CA LEU A 88 -23.96 -12.55 29.53
C LEU A 88 -24.06 -11.47 28.45
N ASN A 89 -25.08 -10.67 28.67
CA ASN A 89 -25.58 -9.61 27.83
C ASN A 89 -24.76 -8.34 28.07
N LEU A 90 -24.69 -7.56 27.01
CA LEU A 90 -24.41 -6.13 26.95
C LEU A 90 -24.91 -5.38 28.19
N GLU A 91 -24.03 -4.68 28.91
CA GLU A 91 -24.45 -3.47 29.61
C GLU A 91 -23.33 -2.42 29.59
N GLN A 92 -23.75 -1.27 29.09
CA GLN A 92 -22.99 -0.07 28.85
C GLN A 92 -22.65 0.60 30.18
N THR A 93 -21.39 1.01 30.37
CA THR A 93 -21.07 2.09 31.30
C THR A 93 -20.31 3.16 30.53
N GLU A 94 -21.09 4.07 29.96
CA GLU A 94 -20.64 5.43 29.67
C GLU A 94 -20.35 6.12 31.00
N THR A 95 -19.12 6.59 31.19
CA THR A 95 -18.88 7.72 32.09
C THR A 95 -18.06 8.76 31.34
N ASN A 96 -18.70 9.91 31.19
CA ASN A 96 -18.23 11.14 30.58
C ASN A 96 -16.95 11.66 31.24
N LEU A 97 -16.07 12.30 30.47
CA LEU A 97 -15.56 13.68 30.69
C LEU A 97 -14.34 13.99 29.78
N GLY A 98 -14.52 14.97 28.87
CA GLY A 98 -13.44 15.74 28.25
C GLY A 98 -13.49 15.83 26.71
N PRO A 99 -13.91 16.96 26.11
CA PRO A 99 -13.72 17.23 24.69
C PRO A 99 -12.28 17.65 24.45
N SER A 100 -11.36 16.70 24.56
CA SER A 100 -10.04 16.85 23.97
C SER A 100 -10.09 16.09 22.67
N LEU A 101 -10.12 16.83 21.56
CA LEU A 101 -9.81 16.36 20.21
C LEU A 101 -8.37 15.83 20.19
N GLN A 102 -8.12 14.74 20.90
CA GLN A 102 -6.99 13.90 20.63
C GLN A 102 -7.41 13.06 19.44
N ILE A 103 -7.16 13.63 18.27
CA ILE A 103 -7.01 12.89 17.03
C ILE A 103 -5.86 11.92 17.25
N THR A 104 -6.11 10.83 17.98
CA THR A 104 -5.29 9.65 17.90
C THR A 104 -5.79 8.97 16.64
N ASN A 105 -5.36 9.49 15.48
CA ASN A 105 -5.50 8.79 14.21
C ASN A 105 -4.81 7.45 14.43
N SER A 106 -5.57 6.44 14.78
CA SER A 106 -5.03 5.10 14.94
C SER A 106 -4.44 4.70 13.58
N GLU A 107 -3.38 3.90 13.57
CA GLU A 107 -2.75 3.52 12.32
C GLU A 107 -3.77 2.83 11.37
N ASP A 108 -4.75 2.13 11.93
CA ASP A 108 -5.88 1.56 11.19
C ASP A 108 -6.80 2.63 10.55
N GLU A 109 -7.06 3.74 11.23
CA GLU A 109 -7.85 4.86 10.68
C GLU A 109 -7.09 5.58 9.56
N ILE A 110 -5.77 5.78 9.72
CA ILE A 110 -4.93 6.35 8.66
C ILE A 110 -4.94 5.41 7.45
N ASN A 111 -4.77 4.11 7.66
CA ASN A 111 -4.78 3.12 6.60
C ASN A 111 -6.14 3.06 5.88
N ALA A 112 -7.25 3.15 6.62
CA ALA A 112 -8.59 3.20 6.06
C ALA A 112 -8.79 4.44 5.17
N ARG A 113 -8.39 5.62 5.66
CA ARG A 113 -8.49 6.88 4.91
C ARG A 113 -7.59 6.90 3.68
N VAL A 114 -6.38 6.36 3.76
CA VAL A 114 -5.47 6.23 2.62
C VAL A 114 -6.06 5.29 1.57
N LYS A 115 -6.61 4.15 1.99
CA LYS A 115 -7.28 3.20 1.10
C LYS A 115 -8.48 3.85 0.40
N GLU A 116 -9.35 4.50 1.17
CA GLU A 116 -10.53 5.20 0.65
C GLU A 116 -10.13 6.32 -0.33
N ALA A 117 -9.15 7.15 0.01
CA ALA A 117 -8.66 8.22 -0.87
C ALA A 117 -8.07 7.65 -2.17
N THR A 118 -7.36 6.53 -2.09
CA THR A 118 -6.79 5.85 -3.26
C THR A 118 -7.89 5.29 -4.16
N GLU A 119 -8.89 4.64 -3.59
CA GLU A 119 -10.05 4.12 -4.31
C GLU A 119 -10.87 5.25 -4.95
N ALA A 120 -11.09 6.34 -4.23
CA ALA A 120 -11.78 7.53 -4.74
C ALA A 120 -11.02 8.18 -5.91
N MET A 121 -9.68 8.29 -5.81
CA MET A 121 -8.87 8.81 -6.92
C MET A 121 -8.93 7.91 -8.15
N HIS A 122 -8.82 6.60 -7.98
CA HIS A 122 -8.96 5.65 -9.09
C HIS A 122 -10.33 5.75 -9.76
N GLN A 123 -11.39 5.84 -8.96
CA GLN A 123 -12.76 5.94 -9.46
C GLN A 123 -12.95 7.23 -10.27
N ARG A 124 -12.52 8.38 -9.74
CA ARG A 124 -12.60 9.68 -10.45
C ARG A 124 -11.81 9.69 -11.75
N PHE A 125 -10.64 9.03 -11.78
CA PHE A 125 -9.84 8.92 -12.99
C PHE A 125 -10.58 8.12 -14.08
N ILE A 126 -11.19 6.99 -13.71
CA ILE A 126 -11.97 6.16 -14.63
C ILE A 126 -13.17 6.94 -15.17
N GLU A 127 -13.94 7.57 -14.29
CA GLU A 127 -15.11 8.37 -14.65
C GLU A 127 -14.74 9.52 -15.59
N SER A 128 -13.73 10.33 -15.22
CA SER A 128 -13.28 11.45 -16.04
C SER A 128 -12.78 11.01 -17.41
N THR A 129 -12.06 9.88 -17.48
CA THR A 129 -11.60 9.30 -18.74
C THR A 129 -12.79 8.90 -19.61
N GLN A 130 -13.79 8.24 -19.02
CA GLN A 130 -14.98 7.79 -19.73
C GLN A 130 -15.82 8.96 -20.25
N GLU A 131 -16.01 10.00 -19.44
CA GLU A 131 -16.71 11.23 -19.84
C GLU A 131 -16.00 11.94 -20.99
N THR A 132 -14.67 12.05 -20.92
CA THR A 132 -13.86 12.66 -21.97
C THR A 132 -13.97 11.90 -23.28
N LEU A 133 -13.86 10.56 -23.23
CA LEU A 133 -14.00 9.71 -24.42
C LEU A 133 -15.38 9.82 -25.05
N ASN A 134 -16.43 9.85 -24.22
CA ASN A 134 -17.81 10.02 -24.69
C ASN A 134 -18.00 11.37 -25.40
N SER A 135 -17.44 12.44 -24.82
CA SER A 135 -17.50 13.79 -25.40
C SER A 135 -16.78 13.86 -26.75
N ILE A 136 -15.57 13.30 -26.83
CA ILE A 136 -14.80 13.24 -28.08
C ILE A 136 -15.57 12.46 -29.15
N LYS A 137 -16.16 11.31 -28.78
CA LYS A 137 -16.96 10.50 -29.72
C LYS A 137 -18.15 11.30 -30.27
N GLN A 138 -18.91 11.96 -29.40
CA GLN A 138 -20.07 12.77 -29.81
C GLN A 138 -19.66 13.93 -30.71
N GLN A 139 -18.57 14.63 -30.36
CA GLN A 139 -18.06 15.72 -31.18
C GLN A 139 -17.66 15.23 -32.58
N LYS A 140 -16.94 14.11 -32.67
CA LYS A 140 -16.51 13.54 -33.96
C LYS A 140 -17.69 13.08 -34.80
N GLU A 141 -18.72 12.51 -34.18
CA GLU A 141 -19.94 12.12 -34.87
C GLU A 141 -20.70 13.35 -35.43
N ALA A 142 -20.79 14.43 -34.65
CA ALA A 142 -21.37 15.69 -35.09
C ALA A 142 -20.58 16.32 -36.25
N GLU A 143 -19.24 16.37 -36.16
CA GLU A 143 -18.36 16.87 -37.23
C GLU A 143 -18.56 16.07 -38.54
N CYS A 144 -18.58 14.73 -38.46
CA CYS A 144 -18.84 13.88 -39.62
C CYS A 144 -20.22 14.14 -40.25
N ASN A 145 -21.26 14.29 -39.43
CA ASN A 145 -22.59 14.60 -39.90
C ASN A 145 -22.64 15.96 -40.61
N GLN A 146 -21.98 16.97 -40.04
CA GLN A 146 -21.93 18.31 -40.61
C GLN A 146 -21.20 18.34 -41.96
N ILE A 147 -20.05 17.66 -42.07
CA ILE A 147 -19.30 17.54 -43.34
C ILE A 147 -20.15 16.87 -44.41
N ARG A 148 -20.88 15.79 -44.05
CA ARG A 148 -21.75 15.07 -44.98
C ARG A 148 -22.87 15.96 -45.53
N LEU A 149 -23.47 16.80 -44.69
CA LEU A 149 -24.48 17.77 -45.11
C LEU A 149 -23.88 18.84 -46.02
N ASP A 150 -22.74 19.44 -45.65
CA ASP A 150 -22.07 20.46 -46.46
C ASP A 150 -21.70 19.94 -47.86
N MET A 151 -21.15 18.73 -47.96
CA MET A 151 -20.85 18.09 -49.25
C MET A 151 -22.10 17.87 -50.11
N SER A 152 -23.21 17.49 -49.48
CA SER A 152 -24.48 17.30 -50.19
C SER A 152 -24.99 18.62 -50.75
N HIS A 153 -25.01 19.68 -49.94
CA HIS A 153 -25.46 21.02 -50.35
C HIS A 153 -24.61 21.59 -51.50
N LYS A 154 -23.28 21.44 -51.42
CA LYS A 154 -22.37 21.84 -52.51
C LYS A 154 -22.69 21.10 -53.82
N ARG A 155 -22.92 19.79 -53.75
CA ARG A 155 -23.24 18.97 -54.92
C ARG A 155 -24.55 19.38 -55.58
N TRP A 156 -25.59 19.69 -54.81
CA TRP A 156 -26.87 20.19 -55.33
C TRP A 156 -26.74 21.58 -55.97
N SER A 157 -25.89 22.45 -55.41
CA SER A 157 -25.67 23.81 -55.91
C SER A 157 -24.86 23.86 -57.21
N THR A 158 -24.13 22.79 -57.56
CA THR A 158 -23.36 22.70 -58.83
C THR A 158 -24.18 22.12 -59.98
N ILE A 159 -25.31 21.46 -59.69
CA ILE A 159 -26.18 20.81 -60.68
C ILE A 159 -27.36 21.71 -61.09
N SER A 160 -27.68 22.74 -60.29
CA SER A 160 -28.69 23.77 -60.60
C SER A 160 -28.10 24.97 -61.32
#